data_AF-A0A354C783-F1
#
_entry.id   AF-A0A354C783-F1
#
_cell.length_a   1.000
_cell.length_b   1.000
_cell.length_c   1.000
_cell.angle_alpha   90.00
_cell.angle_beta   90.00
_cell.angle_gamma   90.00
#
_symmetry.space_group_name_H-M   'P 1'
#
loop_
_entity.id
_entity.type
_entity.pdbx_description
1 polymer ?
#
loop_
_entity_poly.entity_id
_entity_poly.type
_entity_poly.pdbx_seq_one_letter_code
_entity_poly.pdbx_strand_id
1 'polypeptide(L)'
;IDEVDAVIGKALGRPGSSIFGTLDLVGLDTGYHVMKNLYEAVPDDEMRDYFIPTDVMNSMMERKWLGNKTKQGFYKRAGDKGKKEKLVLDYKTMEYVPSTKPKYESIGLARKVEDDVPKMIRTVFNGTDVA
;
A
#
# COMPACT_ATOMS: atom_id res chain seq x y z
N ILE A 1 -6.64 2.12 -1.16
CA ILE A 1 -5.34 2.02 -0.44
C ILE A 1 -5.52 1.28 0.89
N ASP A 2 -6.35 1.78 1.82
CA ASP A 2 -6.57 1.09 3.10
C ASP A 2 -7.11 -0.34 2.95
N GLU A 3 -7.95 -0.58 1.95
CA GLU A 3 -8.50 -1.92 1.65
C GLU A 3 -7.40 -2.90 1.23
N VAL A 4 -6.54 -2.49 0.29
CA VAL A 4 -5.40 -3.28 -0.17
C VAL A 4 -4.44 -3.55 1.00
N ASP A 5 -4.09 -2.53 1.78
CA ASP A 5 -3.19 -2.72 2.93
C ASP A 5 -3.81 -3.58 4.03
N ALA A 6 -5.14 -3.59 4.19
CA ALA A 6 -5.85 -4.50 5.09
C ALA A 6 -5.70 -5.96 4.64
N VAL A 7 -5.91 -6.24 3.35
CA VAL A 7 -5.80 -7.57 2.74
C VAL A 7 -4.35 -8.06 2.70
N ILE A 8 -3.44 -7.22 2.20
CA ILE A 8 -2.03 -7.54 1.95
C ILE A 8 -1.18 -7.44 3.23
N GLY A 9 -1.75 -7.05 4.35
CA GLY A 9 -1.03 -6.93 5.63
C GLY A 9 -0.85 -8.24 6.37
N LYS A 10 -1.03 -8.18 7.70
CA LYS A 10 -0.86 -9.31 8.62
C LYS A 10 -1.67 -10.56 8.23
N ALA A 11 -2.81 -10.38 7.55
CA ALA A 11 -3.65 -11.50 7.11
C ALA A 11 -2.92 -12.49 6.18
N LEU A 12 -1.87 -12.03 5.49
CA LEU A 12 -1.00 -12.85 4.64
C LEU A 12 0.39 -13.08 5.27
N GLY A 13 0.52 -12.93 6.59
CA GLY A 13 1.79 -13.08 7.31
C GLY A 13 2.79 -11.94 7.09
N ARG A 14 2.37 -10.82 6.47
CA ARG A 14 3.23 -9.66 6.22
C ARG A 14 3.28 -8.69 7.41
N PRO A 15 4.34 -7.87 7.55
CA PRO A 15 4.40 -6.83 8.56
C PRO A 15 3.21 -5.86 8.49
N GLY A 16 2.90 -5.22 9.62
CA GLY A 16 1.75 -4.29 9.72
C GLY A 16 1.90 -2.99 8.92
N SER A 17 3.06 -2.73 8.31
CA SER A 17 3.26 -1.63 7.36
C SER A 17 2.59 -1.88 6.01
N SER A 18 2.25 -3.14 5.70
CA SER A 18 1.60 -3.55 4.44
C SER A 18 2.34 -3.00 3.21
N ILE A 19 1.71 -2.87 2.04
CA ILE A 19 2.43 -2.49 0.82
C ILE A 19 2.61 -0.97 0.73
N PHE A 20 1.55 -0.19 0.91
CA PHE A 20 1.61 1.27 0.77
C PHE A 20 2.33 1.93 1.94
N GLY A 21 2.14 1.44 3.17
CA GLY A 21 2.91 1.93 4.31
C GLY A 21 4.41 1.62 4.21
N THR A 22 4.78 0.50 3.57
CA THR A 22 6.19 0.18 3.29
C THR A 22 6.77 1.09 2.19
N LEU A 23 6.01 1.37 1.11
CA LEU A 23 6.41 2.34 0.09
C LEU A 23 6.63 3.73 0.68
N ASP A 24 5.73 4.19 1.56
CA ASP A 24 5.91 5.46 2.29
C ASP A 24 7.14 5.46 3.20
N LEU A 25 7.48 4.31 3.81
CA LEU A 25 8.65 4.18 4.67
C LEU A 25 9.97 4.23 3.90
N VAL A 26 10.05 3.50 2.79
CA VAL A 26 11.25 3.46 1.93
C VAL A 26 11.43 4.78 1.19
N GLY A 27 10.34 5.38 0.73
CA GLY A 27 10.32 6.57 -0.12
C GLY A 27 9.85 6.23 -1.54
N LEU A 28 8.82 6.94 -2.00
CA LEU A 28 8.19 6.65 -3.29
C LEU A 28 9.10 6.98 -4.47
N ASP A 29 9.97 7.98 -4.35
CA ASP A 29 10.96 8.34 -5.37
C ASP A 29 11.98 7.24 -5.60
N THR A 30 12.45 6.58 -4.54
CA THR A 30 13.35 5.42 -4.66
C THR A 30 12.67 4.31 -5.48
N GLY A 31 11.43 3.96 -5.13
CA GLY A 31 10.67 2.96 -5.88
C GLY A 31 10.43 3.37 -7.33
N TYR A 32 10.06 4.63 -7.56
CA TYR A 32 9.83 5.21 -8.89
C TYR A 32 11.07 5.13 -9.78
N HIS A 33 12.25 5.47 -9.24
CA HIS A 33 13.51 5.37 -9.98
C HIS A 33 13.89 3.93 -10.30
N VAL A 34 13.69 3.00 -9.36
CA VAL A 34 13.92 1.57 -9.61
C VAL A 34 12.99 1.06 -10.70
N MET A 35 11.70 1.42 -10.68
CA MET A 35 10.74 1.06 -11.73
C MET A 35 11.20 1.55 -13.11
N LYS A 36 11.52 2.83 -13.26
CA LYS A 36 12.01 3.38 -14.54
C LYS A 36 13.30 2.71 -15.03
N ASN A 37 14.25 2.51 -14.13
CA ASN A 37 15.52 1.87 -14.47
C ASN A 37 15.32 0.42 -14.91
N LEU A 38 14.47 -0.34 -14.21
CA LEU A 38 14.16 -1.73 -14.58
C LEU A 38 13.45 -1.79 -15.91
N TYR A 39 12.47 -0.90 -16.15
CA TYR A 39 11.86 -0.76 -17.46
C TYR A 39 12.97 -0.58 -18.50
N GLU A 40 13.80 0.45 -18.44
CA GLU A 40 14.85 0.70 -19.45
C GLU A 40 15.85 -0.46 -19.62
N ALA A 41 16.19 -1.19 -18.55
CA ALA A 41 17.21 -2.23 -18.56
C ALA A 41 16.79 -3.57 -19.18
N VAL A 42 15.49 -3.88 -19.24
CA VAL A 42 14.98 -5.19 -19.69
C VAL A 42 14.03 -5.06 -20.89
N PRO A 43 14.53 -4.61 -22.07
CA PRO A 43 13.66 -4.29 -23.21
C PRO A 43 12.90 -5.47 -23.80
N ASP A 44 13.42 -6.68 -23.64
CA ASP A 44 12.87 -7.91 -24.22
C ASP A 44 12.06 -8.76 -23.21
N ASP A 45 11.90 -8.29 -21.97
CA ASP A 45 11.13 -9.01 -20.95
C ASP A 45 9.61 -8.81 -21.18
N GLU A 46 8.87 -9.91 -21.29
CA GLU A 46 7.42 -9.91 -21.54
C GLU A 46 6.61 -9.19 -20.45
N MET A 47 7.16 -9.07 -19.24
CA MET A 47 6.55 -8.43 -18.07
C MET A 47 7.09 -7.02 -17.81
N ARG A 48 7.96 -6.50 -18.67
CA ARG A 48 8.59 -5.18 -18.51
C ARG A 48 7.59 -4.06 -18.22
N ASP A 49 6.41 -4.08 -18.86
CA ASP A 49 5.39 -3.04 -18.74
C ASP A 49 4.80 -2.90 -17.33
N TYR A 50 4.94 -3.90 -16.45
CA TYR A 50 4.56 -3.76 -15.03
C TYR A 50 5.41 -2.72 -14.29
N PHE A 51 6.58 -2.37 -14.82
CA PHE A 51 7.44 -1.33 -14.26
C PHE A 51 7.13 0.08 -14.78
N ILE A 52 6.14 0.25 -15.66
CA ILE A 52 5.68 1.59 -16.06
C ILE A 52 4.99 2.25 -14.85
N PRO A 53 5.47 3.42 -14.38
CA PRO A 53 4.81 4.12 -13.28
C PRO A 53 3.39 4.55 -13.64
N THR A 54 2.46 4.34 -12.72
CA THR A 54 1.06 4.75 -12.88
C THR A 54 0.89 6.27 -12.80
N ASP A 55 -0.20 6.81 -13.34
CA ASP A 55 -0.53 8.24 -13.28
C ASP A 55 -0.58 8.80 -11.86
N VAL A 56 -1.04 7.97 -10.91
CA VAL A 56 -1.06 8.30 -9.48
C VAL A 56 0.38 8.50 -8.99
N MET A 57 1.30 7.58 -9.31
CA MET A 57 2.70 7.69 -8.91
C MET A 57 3.38 8.90 -9.55
N ASN A 58 3.13 9.16 -10.85
CA ASN A 58 3.62 10.34 -11.55
C ASN A 58 3.16 11.64 -10.87
N SER A 59 1.86 11.73 -10.58
CA SER A 59 1.27 12.89 -9.89
C SER A 59 1.86 13.11 -8.48
N MET A 60 2.17 12.03 -7.76
CA MET A 60 2.81 12.11 -6.45
C MET A 60 4.26 12.60 -6.55
N MET A 61 5.01 12.21 -7.60
CA MET A 61 6.37 12.70 -7.84
C MET A 61 6.39 14.20 -8.12
N GLU A 62 5.50 14.69 -8.99
CA GLU A 62 5.37 16.12 -9.32
C GLU A 62 5.08 16.96 -8.08
N ARG A 63 4.22 16.47 -7.19
CA ARG A 63 3.83 17.13 -5.93
C ARG A 63 4.84 16.93 -4.79
N LYS A 64 5.91 16.17 -5.02
CA LYS A 64 6.92 15.78 -4.01
C LYS A 64 6.31 15.07 -2.79
N TRP A 65 5.31 14.22 -3.01
CA TRP A 65 4.73 13.35 -1.99
C TRP A 65 5.52 12.05 -1.91
N LEU A 66 6.68 12.13 -1.27
CA LEU A 66 7.71 11.08 -1.28
C LEU A 66 7.66 10.15 -0.06
N GLY A 67 6.55 10.13 0.67
CA GLY A 67 6.33 9.25 1.82
C GLY A 67 6.67 9.90 3.16
N ASN A 68 7.14 9.09 4.11
CA ASN A 68 7.40 9.49 5.49
C ASN A 68 8.44 10.62 5.60
N LYS A 69 9.44 10.63 4.72
CA LYS A 69 10.50 11.66 4.71
C LYS A 69 9.97 13.07 4.39
N THR A 70 8.91 13.16 3.59
CA THR A 70 8.17 14.40 3.27
C THR A 70 6.88 14.54 4.08
N LYS A 71 6.64 13.64 5.04
CA LYS A 71 5.41 13.53 5.87
C LYS A 71 4.13 13.34 5.05
N GLN A 72 4.25 12.97 3.78
CA GLN A 72 3.16 12.92 2.82
C GLN A 72 3.50 11.93 1.70
N GLY A 73 2.72 10.87 1.59
CA GLY A 73 2.77 9.82 0.56
C GLY A 73 1.38 9.23 0.36
N PHE A 74 1.25 7.90 0.27
CA PHE A 74 -0.07 7.25 0.27
C PHE A 74 -0.82 7.50 1.58
N TYR A 75 -0.08 7.70 2.66
CA TYR A 75 -0.57 8.16 3.94
C TYR A 75 -0.04 9.55 4.29
N LYS A 76 -0.82 10.26 5.09
CA LYS A 76 -0.45 11.55 5.67
C LYS A 76 -0.86 11.56 7.13
N ARG A 77 0.01 12.09 8.00
CA ARG A 77 -0.34 12.32 9.41
C ARG A 77 -0.68 13.78 9.58
N ALA A 78 -1.92 14.07 9.98
CA ALA A 78 -2.41 15.42 10.27
C ALA A 78 -2.67 15.58 11.78
N GLY A 79 -2.70 16.82 12.26
CA GLY A 79 -3.03 17.17 13.64
C GLY A 79 -1.85 17.42 14.58
N ASP A 80 -2.16 18.01 15.74
CA ASP A 80 -1.18 18.44 16.75
C ASP A 80 -0.69 17.31 17.65
N LYS A 81 0.34 17.60 18.46
CA LYS A 81 0.95 16.68 19.45
C LYS A 81 -0.10 16.19 20.47
N GLY A 82 -0.86 15.14 20.11
CA GLY A 82 -1.84 14.48 20.95
C GLY A 82 -3.04 13.90 20.19
N LYS A 83 -3.38 14.45 19.02
CA LYS A 83 -4.47 13.97 18.14
C LYS A 83 -3.97 13.82 16.71
N LYS A 84 -3.05 12.87 16.49
CA LYS A 84 -2.59 12.54 15.14
C LYS A 84 -3.68 11.76 14.42
N GLU A 85 -4.30 12.39 13.43
CA GLU A 85 -5.19 11.75 12.49
C GLU A 85 -4.37 11.12 11.36
N LYS A 86 -4.67 9.86 11.03
CA LYS A 86 -4.12 9.19 9.85
C LYS A 86 -5.07 9.47 8.70
N LEU A 87 -4.57 10.13 7.68
CA LEU A 87 -5.26 10.31 6.41
C LEU A 87 -4.67 9.38 5.36
N VAL A 88 -5.49 8.99 4.40
CA VAL A 88 -5.12 8.16 3.25
C VAL A 88 -5.42 8.93 1.97
N LEU A 89 -4.59 8.76 0.95
CA LEU A 89 -4.82 9.33 -0.37
C LEU A 89 -6.02 8.64 -1.03
N ASP A 90 -6.97 9.41 -1.54
CA ASP A 90 -7.88 8.95 -2.58
C ASP A 90 -7.16 9.12 -3.92
N TYR A 91 -6.86 8.00 -4.58
CA TYR A 91 -6.08 7.99 -5.82
C TYR A 91 -6.84 8.53 -7.03
N LYS A 92 -8.18 8.66 -6.95
CA LYS A 92 -9.01 9.20 -8.02
C LYS A 92 -9.06 10.72 -7.95
N THR A 93 -9.26 11.27 -6.76
CA THR A 93 -9.38 12.72 -6.55
C THR A 93 -8.03 13.39 -6.26
N MET A 94 -7.02 12.61 -5.87
CA MET A 94 -5.73 13.08 -5.38
C MET A 94 -5.86 13.97 -4.13
N GLU A 95 -6.87 13.71 -3.30
CA GLU A 95 -7.11 14.37 -2.00
C GLU A 95 -6.93 13.40 -0.84
N TYR A 96 -6.65 13.93 0.36
CA TYR A 96 -6.51 13.11 1.56
C TYR A 96 -7.83 13.03 2.31
N VAL A 97 -8.27 11.81 2.58
CA VAL A 97 -9.49 11.51 3.35
C VAL A 97 -9.13 10.78 4.64
N PRO A 98 -10.01 10.78 5.67
CA PRO A 98 -9.78 10.02 6.88
C PRO A 98 -9.52 8.53 6.58
N SER A 99 -8.44 7.99 7.12
CA SER A 99 -8.10 6.57 6.94
C SER A 99 -9.15 5.71 7.62
N THR A 100 -9.65 4.72 6.89
CA THR A 100 -10.63 3.77 7.39
C THR A 100 -9.93 2.50 7.87
N LYS A 101 -10.65 1.65 8.61
CA LYS A 101 -10.20 0.29 8.94
C LYS A 101 -11.16 -0.70 8.29
N PRO A 102 -10.98 -1.01 7.00
CA PRO A 102 -11.81 -1.99 6.31
C PRO A 102 -11.84 -3.31 7.08
N LYS A 103 -13.03 -3.91 7.16
CA LYS A 103 -13.26 -5.17 7.86
C LYS A 103 -13.81 -6.16 6.86
N TYR A 104 -13.11 -7.28 6.76
CA TYR A 104 -13.47 -8.41 5.93
C TYR A 104 -13.50 -9.66 6.82
N GLU A 105 -14.46 -10.53 6.60
CA GLU A 105 -14.64 -11.76 7.37
C GLU A 105 -13.44 -12.69 7.18
N SER A 106 -12.97 -12.87 5.94
CA SER A 106 -11.79 -13.73 5.66
C SER A 106 -10.54 -13.25 6.40
N ILE A 107 -10.33 -11.93 6.49
CA ILE A 107 -9.22 -11.34 7.25
C ILE A 107 -9.40 -11.59 8.75
N GLY A 108 -10.62 -11.47 9.25
CA GLY A 108 -10.94 -11.78 10.64
C GLY A 108 -10.67 -13.24 10.99
N LEU A 109 -11.03 -14.16 10.09
CA LEU A 109 -10.77 -15.60 10.23
C LEU A 109 -9.27 -15.92 10.15
N ALA A 110 -8.55 -15.32 9.21
CA ALA A 110 -7.11 -15.51 9.06
C ALA A 110 -6.33 -15.08 10.31
N ARG A 111 -6.75 -14.02 11.00
CA ARG A 111 -6.13 -13.59 12.27
C ARG A 111 -6.32 -14.58 13.42
N LYS A 112 -7.34 -15.46 13.38
CA LYS A 112 -7.55 -16.48 14.41
C LYS A 112 -6.57 -17.65 14.31
N VAL A 113 -5.85 -17.75 13.20
CA VAL A 113 -4.86 -18.80 12.91
C VAL A 113 -3.49 -18.18 12.64
N GLU A 114 -3.16 -17.09 13.36
CA GLU A 114 -1.95 -16.28 13.10
C GLU A 114 -0.62 -17.01 13.39
N ASP A 115 -0.68 -18.17 14.03
CA ASP A 115 0.41 -19.09 14.29
C ASP A 115 0.77 -20.00 13.09
N ASP A 116 -0.09 -20.07 12.06
CA ASP A 116 0.09 -20.91 10.86
C ASP A 116 -0.11 -20.08 9.57
N VAL A 117 0.98 -19.49 9.09
CA VAL A 117 0.98 -18.63 7.88
C VAL A 117 0.39 -19.33 6.65
N PRO A 118 0.75 -20.58 6.30
CA PRO A 118 0.08 -21.33 5.22
C PRO A 118 -1.45 -21.37 5.36
N LYS A 119 -1.96 -21.63 6.57
CA LYS A 119 -3.40 -21.67 6.84
C LYS A 119 -4.04 -20.29 6.78
N MET A 120 -3.36 -19.24 7.23
CA MET A 120 -3.81 -17.85 7.07
C MET A 120 -4.04 -17.50 5.59
N ILE A 121 -3.03 -17.74 4.76
CA ILE A 121 -3.08 -17.42 3.33
C ILE A 121 -4.23 -18.17 2.64
N ARG A 122 -4.40 -19.46 2.92
CA ARG A 122 -5.53 -20.26 2.40
C ARG A 122 -6.88 -19.70 2.86
N THR A 123 -6.97 -19.21 4.09
CA THR A 123 -8.21 -18.63 4.63
C THR A 123 -8.59 -17.33 3.92
N VAL A 124 -7.61 -16.45 3.66
CA VAL A 124 -7.83 -15.22 2.89
C VAL A 124 -8.19 -15.54 1.44
N PHE A 125 -7.46 -16.45 0.80
CA PHE A 125 -7.66 -16.80 -0.61
C PHE A 125 -9.02 -17.46 -0.88
N ASN A 126 -9.53 -18.24 0.06
CA ASN A 126 -10.85 -18.88 -0.04
C ASN A 126 -11.99 -18.03 0.57
N GLY A 127 -11.73 -16.76 0.88
CA GLY A 127 -12.73 -15.82 1.37
C GLY A 127 -13.82 -15.55 0.32
N THR A 128 -15.04 -15.28 0.78
CA THR A 128 -16.19 -14.92 -0.07
C THR A 128 -16.66 -13.49 0.17
N ASP A 129 -15.76 -12.65 0.72
CA ASP A 129 -16.05 -11.24 0.99
C ASP A 129 -16.46 -10.51 -0.30
N VAL A 130 -17.44 -9.62 -0.18
CA VAL A 130 -17.84 -8.73 -1.28
C VAL A 130 -16.78 -7.62 -1.40
N ALA A 131 -16.34 -7.38 -2.63
CA ALA A 131 -15.39 -6.33 -2.98
C ALA A 131 -16.00 -4.91 -2.89
#